data_AF-A0A6I3CIV0-F1
#
_entry.id   AF-A0A6I3CIV0-F1
#
_cell.length_a   1.000
_cell.length_b   1.000
_cell.length_c   1.000
_cell.angle_alpha   90.00
_cell.angle_beta   90.00
_cell.angle_gamma   90.00
#
_symmetry.space_group_name_H-M   'P 1'
#
loop_
_entity.id
_entity.type
_entity.pdbx_description
1 polymer ?
#
loop_
_entity_poly.entity_id
_entity_poly.type
_entity_poly.pdbx_seq_one_letter_code
_entity_poly.pdbx_strand_id
1 'polypeptide(L)'
;MRGSRIAAALAIVGLLLINVVPAASASNGDTVAQPAGTKRFIFEEISGGYSNFSHITGSTYKNGPVTDFSCNSPDDPTCTGLPNLMLNLIVPPCTATSLPTDMCVKSLEIANAAGVLEPAVLDHEVDTQKIAASVKAKTPAGGGTSIWKSASGNHLGGTNTYGVSVNIRYNIDYNPQTFQPGVGYVFYFNAAVVPFTYKDGSYKPVAWYKDTVDPRGFIYMQNNVNGCEWTEVGKCAVRSDFQPDQKLALSLQIDSRLTGWLFGRMKDVSVGFKAVTPTTNLIRVESTAIDVPTGYADLTSEQIAKDPDAQKVFSQCSALTPSCVVARPQGDRMNWDFGGTDPSMAIASIKGKGYADIIAPYLKTFPVRNSQWNLQGLTQSGFTQGQWRNCFGDTTKFQGIVTTNAMVYDPSPPSYVDDSLTYKVAGAHVGYDQQEVFKGTYDLAIRSEAVRCLYNFTSAPLKVTVSVTASDGTSQNVATEAVQEKDGWLTLRARNFTFSSPTIRLKLSQDAAIAPATQPAPTTTTPAPISPTTPAASKQVTAPASAKKMTITCAKGKTFKRVSGSAPKCPIGYKRTA
;
A
#
# COMPACT_ATOMS: atom_id res chain seq x y z
N MET A 1 60.87 19.68 42.50
CA MET A 1 60.19 20.87 41.92
C MET A 1 59.89 20.57 40.45
N ARG A 2 58.72 21.01 40.00
CA ARG A 2 57.99 20.55 38.81
C ARG A 2 58.72 20.81 37.48
N GLY A 3 58.65 19.84 36.57
CA GLY A 3 58.87 20.00 35.14
C GLY A 3 57.87 19.14 34.36
N SER A 4 56.81 19.75 33.84
CA SER A 4 55.74 19.13 33.06
C SER A 4 56.27 18.48 31.78
N ARG A 5 55.84 17.25 31.49
CA ARG A 5 55.81 16.68 30.14
C ARG A 5 54.35 16.44 29.77
N ILE A 6 53.89 17.20 28.77
CA ILE A 6 52.57 17.07 28.15
C ILE A 6 52.63 15.90 27.17
N ALA A 7 51.78 14.89 27.37
CA ALA A 7 51.54 13.83 26.40
C ALA A 7 50.45 14.30 25.42
N ALA A 8 50.80 14.41 24.14
CA ALA A 8 49.85 14.70 23.07
C ALA A 8 49.07 13.43 22.72
N ALA A 9 47.74 13.47 22.89
CA ALA A 9 46.83 12.44 22.40
C ALA A 9 46.49 12.75 20.93
N LEU A 10 46.91 11.88 20.01
CA LEU A 10 46.42 11.87 18.63
C LEU A 10 44.99 11.31 18.63
N ALA A 11 44.00 12.17 18.40
CA ALA A 11 42.66 11.75 18.04
C ALA A 11 42.62 11.43 16.54
N ILE A 12 42.49 10.16 16.19
CA ILE A 12 42.20 9.71 14.83
C ILE A 12 40.73 10.05 14.56
N VAL A 13 40.49 11.15 13.85
CA VAL A 13 39.18 11.47 13.28
C VAL A 13 39.00 10.59 12.05
N GLY A 14 38.32 9.45 12.21
CA GLY A 14 37.82 8.67 11.09
C GLY A 14 36.74 9.48 10.37
N LEU A 15 37.07 10.05 9.22
CA LEU A 15 36.08 10.56 8.28
C LEU A 15 35.23 9.35 7.83
N LEU A 16 34.05 9.19 8.43
CA LEU A 16 32.96 8.47 7.77
C LEU A 16 32.55 9.32 6.56
N LEU A 17 33.07 8.95 5.39
CA LEU A 17 32.48 9.35 4.11
C LEU A 17 31.09 8.71 4.04
N ILE A 18 30.09 9.43 4.53
CA ILE A 18 28.69 9.15 4.19
C ILE A 18 28.61 9.46 2.69
N ASN A 19 28.66 8.41 1.86
CA ASN A 19 28.27 8.53 0.47
C ASN A 19 26.84 9.08 0.46
N VAL A 20 26.69 10.35 0.07
CA VAL A 20 25.39 10.94 -0.22
C VAL A 20 24.88 10.21 -1.45
N VAL A 21 24.14 9.12 -1.25
CA VAL A 21 23.41 8.43 -2.32
C VAL A 21 22.42 9.45 -2.87
N PRO A 22 22.36 9.67 -4.20
CA PRO A 22 21.37 10.58 -4.77
C PRO A 22 19.97 10.13 -4.34
N ALA A 23 19.24 11.08 -3.76
CA ALA A 23 17.87 10.90 -3.33
C ALA A 23 16.93 10.67 -4.53
N ALA A 24 15.98 9.75 -4.34
CA ALA A 24 15.11 9.16 -5.35
C ALA A 24 13.93 10.04 -5.78
N SER A 25 14.17 11.02 -6.65
CA SER A 25 13.11 11.78 -7.35
C SER A 25 13.42 12.05 -8.83
N ALA A 26 14.53 11.52 -9.35
CA ALA A 26 14.76 11.32 -10.77
C ALA A 26 14.49 9.85 -11.11
N SER A 27 14.13 9.55 -12.36
CA SER A 27 14.09 8.15 -12.84
C SER A 27 15.43 7.50 -12.52
N ASN A 28 15.39 6.28 -11.97
CA ASN A 28 16.60 5.52 -11.70
C ASN A 28 17.30 5.10 -13.00
N GLY A 29 16.69 5.31 -14.16
CA GLY A 29 17.25 4.98 -15.48
C GLY A 29 18.66 5.51 -15.71
N ASP A 30 19.00 6.66 -15.11
CA ASP A 30 20.31 7.30 -15.25
C ASP A 30 21.34 6.82 -14.20
N THR A 31 20.91 6.10 -13.17
CA THR A 31 21.78 5.62 -12.07
C THR A 31 22.69 4.47 -12.50
N VAL A 32 22.30 3.73 -13.54
CA VAL A 32 23.06 2.65 -14.13
C VAL A 32 23.16 2.89 -15.62
N ALA A 33 24.38 2.98 -16.17
CA ALA A 33 24.56 3.15 -17.60
C ALA A 33 23.89 2.02 -18.41
N GLN A 34 23.16 2.36 -19.46
CA GLN A 34 22.62 1.39 -20.40
C GLN A 34 23.73 0.89 -21.34
N PRO A 35 23.98 -0.43 -21.43
CA PRO A 35 24.96 -0.95 -22.37
C PRO A 35 24.59 -0.61 -23.82
N ALA A 36 25.59 -0.22 -24.62
CA ALA A 36 25.37 0.12 -26.02
C ALA A 36 24.74 -1.05 -26.80
N GLY A 37 23.78 -0.75 -27.68
CA GLY A 37 23.09 -1.77 -28.49
C GLY A 37 22.04 -2.60 -27.74
N THR A 38 21.72 -2.25 -26.49
CA THR A 38 20.61 -2.88 -25.74
C THR A 38 19.37 -2.00 -25.74
N LYS A 39 18.20 -2.60 -25.54
CA LYS A 39 16.96 -1.92 -25.16
C LYS A 39 16.70 -2.16 -23.69
N ARG A 40 16.14 -1.15 -23.00
CA ARG A 40 15.94 -1.18 -21.56
C ARG A 40 14.46 -1.17 -21.21
N PHE A 41 14.10 -2.00 -20.25
CA PHE A 41 12.84 -1.93 -19.52
C PHE A 41 13.11 -1.48 -18.09
N ILE A 42 12.28 -0.60 -17.53
CA ILE A 42 12.42 -0.05 -16.18
C ILE A 42 11.11 -0.31 -15.42
N PHE A 43 11.24 -0.88 -14.22
CA PHE A 43 10.19 -0.98 -13.21
C PHE A 43 10.51 -0.06 -12.04
N GLU A 44 9.83 1.07 -11.95
CA GLU A 44 9.96 2.00 -10.84
C GLU A 44 8.62 2.67 -10.55
N GLU A 45 8.30 2.90 -9.27
CA GLU A 45 7.24 3.84 -8.93
C GLU A 45 7.80 5.23 -9.14
N ILE A 46 7.57 5.80 -10.32
CA ILE A 46 7.85 7.21 -10.53
C ILE A 46 6.93 7.99 -9.59
N SER A 47 7.48 8.51 -8.50
CA SER A 47 6.76 9.45 -7.67
C SER A 47 6.46 10.70 -8.52
N GLY A 48 5.21 11.14 -8.54
CA GLY A 48 4.80 12.33 -9.29
C GLY A 48 4.36 12.14 -10.74
N GLY A 49 4.04 10.92 -11.19
CA GLY A 49 3.48 10.71 -12.54
C GLY A 49 2.18 11.48 -12.84
N TYR A 50 1.54 12.03 -11.80
CA TYR A 50 0.25 12.70 -11.90
C TYR A 50 0.14 13.81 -10.86
N SER A 51 0.68 14.99 -11.21
CA SER A 51 0.45 16.31 -10.59
C SER A 51 0.37 16.34 -9.05
N ASN A 52 1.43 16.83 -8.43
CA ASN A 52 1.53 17.01 -6.97
C ASN A 52 0.81 18.27 -6.46
N PHE A 53 -0.26 18.67 -7.15
CA PHE A 53 -1.07 19.86 -6.84
C PHE A 53 -2.51 19.66 -7.32
N SER A 54 -3.44 20.39 -6.71
CA SER A 54 -4.85 20.29 -7.04
C SER A 54 -5.21 21.06 -8.31
N HIS A 55 -6.00 20.45 -9.18
CA HIS A 55 -6.52 21.11 -10.37
C HIS A 55 -7.77 20.42 -10.93
N ILE A 56 -8.47 21.17 -11.80
CA ILE A 56 -9.56 20.67 -12.63
C ILE A 56 -9.21 20.99 -14.07
N THR A 57 -9.40 20.01 -14.96
CA THR A 57 -9.34 20.20 -16.41
C THR A 57 -10.64 19.73 -17.06
N GLY A 58 -10.98 20.37 -18.18
CA GLY A 58 -12.05 19.92 -19.07
C GLY A 58 -11.68 20.26 -20.50
N SER A 59 -12.18 19.48 -21.46
CA SER A 59 -11.87 19.69 -22.88
C SER A 59 -13.13 19.60 -23.72
N THR A 60 -13.23 20.41 -24.76
CA THR A 60 -14.33 20.32 -25.74
C THR A 60 -13.85 19.75 -27.07
N TYR A 61 -14.61 18.81 -27.63
CA TYR A 61 -14.33 18.16 -28.93
C TYR A 61 -15.30 18.57 -30.04
N LYS A 62 -15.83 19.80 -30.02
CA LYS A 62 -16.73 20.25 -31.10
C LYS A 62 -15.91 20.69 -32.32
N ASN A 63 -15.89 19.86 -33.37
CA ASN A 63 -15.46 20.13 -34.76
C ASN A 63 -14.52 21.35 -34.92
N GLY A 64 -13.34 21.25 -34.30
CA GLY A 64 -12.36 22.32 -34.17
C GLY A 64 -11.17 21.88 -33.30
N PRO A 65 -10.14 22.72 -33.11
CA PRO A 65 -9.01 22.39 -32.23
C PRO A 65 -9.47 22.19 -30.78
N VAL A 66 -8.88 21.19 -30.11
CA VAL A 66 -9.13 20.92 -28.68
C VAL A 66 -8.79 22.18 -27.89
N THR A 67 -9.75 22.64 -27.07
CA THR A 67 -9.56 23.75 -26.13
C THR A 67 -9.61 23.16 -24.72
N ASP A 68 -8.54 23.34 -23.95
CA ASP A 68 -8.44 22.92 -22.56
C ASP A 68 -8.86 24.06 -21.62
N PHE A 69 -9.69 23.71 -20.64
CA PHE A 69 -10.21 24.62 -19.63
C PHE A 69 -9.69 24.19 -18.25
N SER A 70 -9.48 25.16 -17.36
CA SER A 70 -9.19 24.90 -15.95
C SER A 70 -10.11 25.73 -15.08
N CYS A 71 -10.54 25.14 -13.97
CA CYS A 71 -11.55 25.69 -13.08
C CYS A 71 -11.10 25.57 -11.63
N ASN A 72 -11.59 26.48 -10.78
CA ASN A 72 -11.29 26.44 -9.34
C ASN A 72 -12.35 25.68 -8.54
N SER A 73 -13.39 25.16 -9.20
CA SER A 73 -14.43 24.30 -8.65
C SER A 73 -15.19 23.62 -9.80
N PRO A 74 -15.80 22.44 -9.60
CA PRO A 74 -16.77 21.90 -10.55
C PRO A 74 -17.99 22.81 -10.77
N ASP A 75 -18.27 23.70 -9.82
CA ASP A 75 -19.37 24.67 -9.88
C ASP A 75 -18.93 26.03 -10.45
N ASP A 76 -17.67 26.15 -10.91
CA ASP A 76 -17.13 27.37 -11.52
C ASP A 76 -17.87 27.70 -12.83
N PRO A 77 -18.33 28.95 -13.06
CA PRO A 77 -18.95 29.35 -14.31
C PRO A 77 -18.11 29.02 -15.56
N THR A 78 -16.77 29.04 -15.45
CA THR A 78 -15.86 28.69 -16.56
C THR A 78 -15.96 27.23 -17.00
N CYS A 79 -16.42 26.35 -16.10
CA CYS A 79 -16.67 24.94 -16.37
C CYS A 79 -18.06 24.64 -16.95
N THR A 80 -18.92 25.66 -17.08
CA THR A 80 -20.31 25.48 -17.53
C THR A 80 -20.37 25.07 -19.00
N GLY A 81 -21.13 24.01 -19.31
CA GLY A 81 -21.35 23.54 -20.68
C GLY A 81 -20.26 22.61 -21.22
N LEU A 82 -19.23 22.30 -20.42
CA LEU A 82 -18.26 21.26 -20.75
C LEU A 82 -18.89 19.87 -20.62
N PRO A 83 -18.55 18.92 -21.52
CA PRO A 83 -19.15 17.58 -21.50
C PRO A 83 -18.64 16.73 -20.33
N ASN A 84 -17.39 16.94 -19.92
CA ASN A 84 -16.76 16.21 -18.83
C ASN A 84 -15.67 17.05 -18.15
N LEU A 85 -15.36 16.71 -16.89
CA LEU A 85 -14.23 17.26 -16.15
C LEU A 85 -13.38 16.11 -15.60
N MET A 86 -12.07 16.34 -15.55
CA MET A 86 -11.11 15.52 -14.81
C MET A 86 -10.53 16.36 -13.68
N LEU A 87 -10.59 15.84 -12.48
CA LEU A 87 -10.08 16.50 -11.29
C LEU A 87 -8.92 15.69 -10.75
N ASN A 88 -7.86 16.38 -10.35
CA ASN A 88 -6.79 15.84 -9.51
C ASN A 88 -6.78 16.68 -8.24
N LEU A 89 -7.18 16.11 -7.10
CA LEU A 89 -7.30 16.83 -5.84
C LEU A 89 -6.29 16.26 -4.84
N ILE A 90 -5.43 17.12 -4.30
CA ILE A 90 -4.61 16.80 -3.13
C ILE A 90 -5.41 17.20 -1.89
N VAL A 91 -5.73 16.23 -1.03
CA VAL A 91 -6.54 16.47 0.16
C VAL A 91 -5.73 17.27 1.19
N PRO A 92 -6.22 18.45 1.64
CA PRO A 92 -5.49 19.31 2.57
C PRO A 92 -5.47 18.74 4.01
N PRO A 93 -4.62 19.26 4.91
CA PRO A 93 -4.69 18.91 6.33
C PRO A 93 -5.97 19.46 6.97
N CYS A 94 -6.45 18.80 8.03
CA CYS A 94 -7.59 19.32 8.78
C CYS A 94 -7.18 20.58 9.55
N THR A 95 -8.07 21.57 9.59
CA THR A 95 -7.92 22.78 10.39
C THR A 95 -8.94 22.78 11.53
N ALA A 96 -8.86 23.79 12.41
CA ALA A 96 -9.87 24.01 13.46
C ALA A 96 -11.28 24.25 12.91
N THR A 97 -11.41 24.64 11.63
CA THR A 97 -12.69 24.90 10.96
C THR A 97 -13.17 23.73 10.11
N SER A 98 -12.41 22.63 9.99
CA SER A 98 -12.83 21.46 9.22
C SER A 98 -14.06 20.79 9.83
N LEU A 99 -15.07 20.57 9.00
CA LEU A 99 -16.31 19.90 9.38
C LEU A 99 -16.14 18.37 9.42
N PRO A 100 -16.99 17.63 10.15
CA PRO A 100 -17.00 16.17 10.13
C PRO A 100 -17.27 15.54 8.74
N THR A 101 -17.85 16.31 7.83
CA THR A 101 -18.11 15.91 6.43
C THR A 101 -16.93 16.14 5.50
N ASP A 102 -15.98 16.98 5.90
CA ASP A 102 -14.85 17.35 5.03
C ASP A 102 -13.90 16.18 4.85
N MET A 103 -13.17 16.17 3.74
CA MET A 103 -12.04 15.28 3.59
C MET A 103 -10.76 16.01 3.96
N CYS A 104 -9.96 15.42 4.85
CA CYS A 104 -8.71 16.03 5.28
C CYS A 104 -7.74 15.04 5.94
N VAL A 105 -6.45 15.36 5.93
CA VAL A 105 -5.42 14.63 6.70
C VAL A 105 -5.55 15.00 8.18
N LYS A 106 -5.90 14.04 9.04
CA LYS A 106 -6.16 14.28 10.46
C LYS A 106 -4.89 14.32 11.29
N SER A 107 -4.00 13.34 11.11
CA SER A 107 -2.77 13.25 11.87
C SER A 107 -1.76 12.32 11.22
N LEU A 108 -0.48 12.59 11.51
CA LEU A 108 0.63 11.69 11.30
C LEU A 108 1.26 11.39 12.66
N GLU A 109 1.55 10.12 12.93
CA GLU A 109 2.30 9.67 14.10
C GLU A 109 3.54 8.91 13.63
N ILE A 110 4.70 9.21 14.21
CA ILE A 110 5.97 8.58 13.85
C ILE A 110 6.56 7.93 15.09
N ALA A 111 6.98 6.68 15.00
CA ALA A 111 7.57 5.97 16.13
C ALA A 111 8.95 6.53 16.50
N ASN A 112 9.18 6.75 17.79
CA ASN A 112 10.50 7.04 18.36
C ASN A 112 11.40 5.80 18.36
N ALA A 113 12.65 5.96 18.81
CA ALA A 113 13.61 4.86 18.88
C ALA A 113 13.17 3.68 19.77
N ALA A 114 12.22 3.89 20.69
CA ALA A 114 11.62 2.83 21.52
C ALA A 114 10.42 2.14 20.83
N GLY A 115 10.07 2.52 19.61
CA GLY A 115 8.93 1.98 18.86
C GLY A 115 7.57 2.55 19.28
N VAL A 116 7.55 3.58 20.13
CA VAL A 116 6.33 4.25 20.59
C VAL A 116 5.93 5.31 19.57
N LEU A 117 4.69 5.23 19.06
CA LEU A 117 4.14 6.22 18.14
C LEU A 117 3.91 7.55 18.87
N GLU A 118 4.51 8.62 18.34
CA GLU A 118 4.35 9.99 18.84
C GLU A 118 3.73 10.87 17.74
N PRO A 119 2.85 11.81 18.10
CA PRO A 119 2.23 12.70 17.12
C PRO A 119 3.26 13.63 16.48
N ALA A 120 3.25 13.70 15.15
CA ALA A 120 3.95 14.74 14.41
C ALA A 120 3.13 16.03 14.42
N VAL A 121 3.82 17.17 14.40
CA VAL A 121 3.19 18.50 14.38
C VAL A 121 3.05 18.96 12.94
N LEU A 122 1.84 19.36 12.52
CA LEU A 122 1.62 20.01 11.24
C LEU A 122 2.42 21.32 11.22
N ASP A 123 3.32 21.45 10.26
CA ASP A 123 4.10 22.66 10.04
C ASP A 123 3.34 23.63 9.14
N HIS A 124 3.01 23.18 7.93
CA HIS A 124 2.21 23.95 6.96
C HIS A 124 1.63 23.04 5.87
N GLU A 125 0.73 23.59 5.07
CA GLU A 125 0.32 23.02 3.79
C GLU A 125 1.10 23.71 2.66
N VAL A 126 1.63 22.94 1.71
CA VAL A 126 2.32 23.49 0.53
C VAL A 126 1.37 24.42 -0.22
N ASP A 127 1.87 25.61 -0.55
CA ASP A 127 1.07 26.64 -1.23
C ASP A 127 0.94 26.34 -2.72
N THR A 128 -0.14 25.64 -3.07
CA THR A 128 -0.55 25.34 -4.45
C THR A 128 -1.97 25.83 -4.71
N GLN A 129 -2.42 25.76 -5.97
CA GLN A 129 -3.79 26.04 -6.35
C GLN A 129 -4.79 25.33 -5.42
N LYS A 130 -5.77 26.10 -4.92
CA LYS A 130 -6.85 25.62 -4.08
C LYS A 130 -8.09 25.41 -4.93
N ILE A 131 -8.75 24.27 -4.73
CA ILE A 131 -10.00 23.90 -5.40
C ILE A 131 -11.10 23.84 -4.34
N ALA A 132 -12.19 24.55 -4.55
CA ALA A 132 -13.32 24.51 -3.63
C ALA A 132 -14.04 23.15 -3.71
N ALA A 133 -14.51 22.67 -2.57
CA ALA A 133 -15.39 21.51 -2.52
C ALA A 133 -16.70 21.77 -3.27
N SER A 134 -17.28 20.72 -3.88
CA SER A 134 -18.59 20.80 -4.51
C SER A 134 -19.53 19.76 -3.89
N VAL A 135 -20.60 20.27 -3.26
CA VAL A 135 -21.68 19.42 -2.74
C VAL A 135 -22.44 18.76 -3.90
N LYS A 136 -22.67 19.49 -5.00
CA LYS A 136 -23.39 19.02 -6.18
C LYS A 136 -22.64 17.87 -6.86
N ALA A 137 -21.35 18.08 -7.13
CA ALA A 137 -20.51 17.06 -7.75
C ALA A 137 -20.02 15.99 -6.76
N LYS A 138 -20.28 16.16 -5.46
CA LYS A 138 -19.73 15.32 -4.38
C LYS A 138 -18.22 15.19 -4.50
N THR A 139 -17.51 16.31 -4.50
CA THR A 139 -16.04 16.32 -4.53
C THR A 139 -15.51 17.13 -3.34
N PRO A 140 -14.40 16.70 -2.72
CA PRO A 140 -13.80 17.42 -1.61
C PRO A 140 -13.10 18.70 -2.08
N ALA A 141 -12.66 19.51 -1.13
CA ALA A 141 -11.71 20.57 -1.43
C ALA A 141 -10.36 19.97 -1.85
N GLY A 142 -9.67 20.64 -2.76
CA GLY A 142 -8.29 20.36 -3.12
C GLY A 142 -7.34 21.44 -2.63
N GLY A 143 -6.18 21.05 -2.15
CA GLY A 143 -5.10 21.91 -1.70
C GLY A 143 -3.74 21.39 -2.16
N GLY A 144 -2.77 21.41 -1.24
CA GLY A 144 -1.42 20.91 -1.42
C GLY A 144 -1.02 19.85 -0.40
N THR A 145 0.16 19.26 -0.60
CA THR A 145 0.78 18.32 0.34
C THR A 145 0.90 18.95 1.72
N SER A 146 0.61 18.20 2.78
CA SER A 146 0.80 18.68 4.16
C SER A 146 2.17 18.31 4.69
N ILE A 147 2.87 19.25 5.32
CA ILE A 147 4.22 19.07 5.86
C ILE A 147 4.15 18.91 7.37
N TRP A 148 4.79 17.85 7.88
CA TRP A 148 4.74 17.45 9.28
C TRP A 148 6.15 17.32 9.85
N LYS A 149 6.33 17.74 11.11
CA LYS A 149 7.59 17.63 11.85
C LYS A 149 7.46 16.59 12.96
N SER A 150 8.36 15.61 12.94
CA SER A 150 8.43 14.55 13.95
C SER A 150 9.33 14.93 15.13
N ALA A 151 8.94 14.57 16.34
CA ALA A 151 9.81 14.64 17.52
C ALA A 151 10.73 13.39 17.63
N SER A 152 10.40 12.31 16.92
CA SER A 152 10.95 10.97 17.04
C SER A 152 12.37 10.78 16.46
N GLY A 153 13.03 11.86 16.04
CA GLY A 153 14.34 11.86 15.40
C GLY A 153 14.29 12.04 13.87
N ASN A 154 15.46 11.96 13.25
CA ASN A 154 15.63 12.21 11.82
C ASN A 154 15.37 10.96 10.99
N HIS A 155 14.82 11.12 9.78
CA HIS A 155 14.91 10.13 8.71
C HIS A 155 16.34 10.10 8.12
N LEU A 156 16.63 9.20 7.18
CA LEU A 156 18.01 9.02 6.69
C LEU A 156 18.57 10.22 5.92
N GLY A 157 17.70 11.08 5.37
CA GLY A 157 18.09 12.38 4.85
C GLY A 157 18.62 13.40 5.88
N GLY A 158 18.61 13.07 7.18
CA GLY A 158 19.18 13.93 8.23
C GLY A 158 18.25 15.01 8.77
N THR A 159 16.99 15.05 8.34
CA THR A 159 15.93 15.93 8.86
C THR A 159 14.79 15.11 9.44
N ASN A 160 13.85 15.77 10.12
CA ASN A 160 12.68 15.14 10.77
C ASN A 160 11.35 15.54 10.11
N THR A 161 11.40 15.87 8.82
CA THR A 161 10.30 16.43 8.04
C THR A 161 9.69 15.38 7.12
N TYR A 162 8.36 15.31 7.12
CA TYR A 162 7.59 14.34 6.33
C TYR A 162 6.48 15.06 5.57
N GLY A 163 6.38 14.82 4.28
CA GLY A 163 5.23 15.23 3.47
C GLY A 163 4.17 14.15 3.51
N VAL A 164 2.90 14.55 3.64
CA VAL A 164 1.75 13.68 3.47
C VAL A 164 0.96 14.20 2.27
N SER A 165 1.00 13.42 1.19
CA SER A 165 0.30 13.71 -0.06
C SER A 165 -0.83 12.71 -0.23
N VAL A 166 -2.06 13.20 -0.37
CA VAL A 166 -3.26 12.37 -0.56
C VAL A 166 -3.93 12.82 -1.85
N ASN A 167 -3.59 12.17 -2.96
CA ASN A 167 -4.11 12.45 -4.28
C ASN A 167 -5.36 11.61 -4.56
N ILE A 168 -6.41 12.29 -5.03
CA ILE A 168 -7.64 11.67 -5.49
C ILE A 168 -7.97 12.21 -6.87
N ARG A 169 -8.26 11.30 -7.81
CA ARG A 169 -8.75 11.70 -9.12
C ARG A 169 -10.20 11.35 -9.31
N TYR A 170 -10.94 12.35 -9.79
CA TYR A 170 -12.34 12.23 -10.15
C TYR A 170 -12.50 12.49 -11.63
N ASN A 171 -13.47 11.80 -12.22
CA ASN A 171 -14.05 12.21 -13.48
C ASN A 171 -15.51 12.59 -13.20
N ILE A 172 -15.96 13.66 -13.84
CA ILE A 172 -17.36 14.09 -13.86
C ILE A 172 -17.80 14.02 -15.31
N ASP A 173 -18.86 13.25 -15.59
CA ASP A 173 -19.50 13.22 -16.90
C ASP A 173 -20.84 13.93 -16.81
N TYR A 174 -21.10 14.92 -17.65
CA TYR A 174 -22.37 15.64 -17.70
C TYR A 174 -23.34 15.10 -18.75
N ASN A 175 -22.97 14.07 -19.51
CA ASN A 175 -23.85 13.40 -20.45
C ASN A 175 -25.04 12.78 -19.68
N PRO A 176 -26.29 13.15 -20.01
CA PRO A 176 -27.49 12.68 -19.31
C PRO A 176 -27.71 11.16 -19.44
N GLN A 177 -27.03 10.48 -20.35
CA GLN A 177 -27.09 9.02 -20.53
C GLN A 177 -26.19 8.25 -19.55
N THR A 178 -25.32 8.93 -18.80
CA THR A 178 -24.49 8.26 -17.79
C THR A 178 -25.28 7.92 -16.54
N PHE A 179 -24.76 6.98 -15.74
CA PHE A 179 -25.44 6.50 -14.53
C PHE A 179 -25.64 7.60 -13.46
N GLN A 180 -24.70 8.56 -13.35
CA GLN A 180 -24.81 9.68 -12.41
C GLN A 180 -24.25 10.97 -13.05
N PRO A 181 -25.02 11.62 -13.95
CA PRO A 181 -24.58 12.84 -14.61
C PRO A 181 -24.25 13.94 -13.60
N GLY A 182 -23.09 14.56 -13.75
CA GLY A 182 -22.62 15.66 -12.91
C GLY A 182 -22.09 15.26 -11.53
N VAL A 183 -22.02 13.96 -11.20
CA VAL A 183 -21.42 13.46 -9.96
C VAL A 183 -20.01 12.93 -10.23
N GLY A 184 -19.05 13.33 -9.39
CA GLY A 184 -17.68 12.84 -9.46
C GLY A 184 -17.58 11.38 -9.07
N TYR A 185 -17.07 10.55 -9.98
CA TYR A 185 -16.64 9.20 -9.67
C TYR A 185 -15.12 9.17 -9.48
N VAL A 186 -14.68 8.59 -8.38
CA VAL A 186 -13.25 8.36 -8.11
C VAL A 186 -12.76 7.32 -9.10
N PHE A 187 -11.57 7.49 -9.68
CA PHE A 187 -10.89 6.42 -10.43
C PHE A 187 -9.45 6.17 -9.97
N TYR A 188 -8.93 7.01 -9.08
CA TYR A 188 -7.60 6.87 -8.50
C TYR A 188 -7.57 7.47 -7.10
N PHE A 189 -6.90 6.77 -6.19
CA PHE A 189 -6.57 7.23 -4.85
C PHE A 189 -5.13 6.84 -4.53
N ASN A 190 -4.35 7.77 -3.98
CA ASN A 190 -3.03 7.51 -3.44
C ASN A 190 -2.81 8.39 -2.21
N ALA A 191 -2.47 7.78 -1.08
CA ALA A 191 -1.98 8.46 0.11
C ALA A 191 -0.57 7.99 0.40
N ALA A 192 0.39 8.92 0.44
CA ALA A 192 1.79 8.63 0.68
C ALA A 192 2.34 9.48 1.83
N VAL A 193 3.21 8.87 2.63
CA VAL A 193 4.07 9.58 3.58
C VAL A 193 5.47 9.54 3.00
N VAL A 194 6.07 10.72 2.84
CA VAL A 194 7.35 10.89 2.14
C VAL A 194 8.31 11.64 3.06
N PRO A 195 9.37 10.99 3.59
CA PRO A 195 10.47 11.71 4.21
C PRO A 195 11.17 12.53 3.14
N PHE A 196 11.63 13.73 3.47
CA PHE A 196 12.23 14.60 2.47
C PHE A 196 13.18 15.63 3.08
N THR A 197 14.10 16.13 2.25
CA THR A 197 14.97 17.28 2.54
C THR A 197 14.67 18.40 1.57
N TYR A 198 14.82 19.65 1.99
CA TYR A 198 14.78 20.78 1.06
C TYR A 198 16.13 21.00 0.39
N LYS A 199 16.07 21.23 -0.92
CA LYS A 199 17.14 21.84 -1.69
C LYS A 199 16.74 23.27 -2.04
N ASP A 200 17.57 24.24 -1.66
CA ASP A 200 17.35 25.63 -2.03
C ASP A 200 17.70 25.87 -3.50
N GLY A 201 17.00 26.80 -4.14
CA GLY A 201 17.24 27.18 -5.52
C GLY A 201 16.14 28.06 -6.11
N SER A 202 16.20 28.33 -7.41
CA SER A 202 15.18 29.16 -8.10
C SER A 202 13.91 28.37 -8.42
N TYR A 203 13.28 27.79 -7.39
CA TYR A 203 12.07 27.00 -7.51
C TYR A 203 10.82 27.86 -7.30
N LYS A 204 9.73 27.47 -7.97
CA LYS A 204 8.40 28.07 -7.83
C LYS A 204 7.37 26.96 -7.61
N PRO A 205 6.27 27.22 -6.89
CA PRO A 205 5.17 26.28 -6.78
C PRO A 205 4.61 25.89 -8.14
N VAL A 206 4.14 24.64 -8.25
CA VAL A 206 3.45 24.15 -9.45
C VAL A 206 2.07 24.79 -9.53
N ALA A 207 1.76 25.39 -10.68
CA ALA A 207 0.46 25.95 -10.98
C ALA A 207 0.14 25.82 -12.47
N TRP A 208 -1.15 25.86 -12.80
CA TRP A 208 -1.61 26.00 -14.18
C TRP A 208 -1.53 27.46 -14.61
N TYR A 209 -0.98 27.66 -15.81
CA TYR A 209 -0.93 28.97 -16.46
C TYR A 209 -1.70 28.91 -17.77
N LYS A 210 -2.59 29.88 -17.97
CA LYS A 210 -3.20 30.11 -19.26
C LYS A 210 -2.17 30.76 -20.17
N ASP A 211 -1.90 30.16 -21.31
CA ASP A 211 -1.10 30.78 -22.36
C ASP A 211 -1.88 31.99 -22.90
N THR A 212 -1.31 33.17 -22.72
CA THR A 212 -1.87 34.43 -23.22
C THR A 212 -1.49 34.70 -24.68
N VAL A 213 -0.59 33.91 -25.25
CA VAL A 213 -0.08 34.04 -26.63
C VAL A 213 -0.81 33.10 -27.58
N ASP A 214 -1.15 31.88 -27.15
CA ASP A 214 -1.94 30.98 -27.98
C ASP A 214 -3.42 31.42 -28.01
N PRO A 215 -3.99 31.79 -29.17
CA PRO A 215 -5.40 32.19 -29.29
C PRO A 215 -6.38 31.05 -28.94
N ARG A 216 -5.91 29.80 -28.84
CA ARG A 216 -6.68 28.65 -28.35
C ARG A 216 -6.73 28.58 -26.82
N GLY A 217 -5.92 29.39 -26.12
CA GLY A 217 -5.95 29.51 -24.66
C GLY A 217 -5.47 28.27 -23.90
N PHE A 218 -4.53 27.51 -24.47
CA PHE A 218 -3.97 26.32 -23.84
C PHE A 218 -3.46 26.60 -22.43
N ILE A 219 -3.60 25.60 -21.57
CA ILE A 219 -3.16 25.69 -20.19
C ILE A 219 -1.94 24.79 -20.05
N TYR A 220 -0.82 25.37 -19.60
CA TYR A 220 0.41 24.64 -19.37
C TYR A 220 0.71 24.57 -17.88
N MET A 221 1.22 23.41 -17.45
CA MET A 221 1.79 23.28 -16.11
C MET A 221 3.16 23.96 -16.10
N GLN A 222 3.37 24.92 -15.20
CA GLN A 222 4.71 25.44 -14.99
C GLN A 222 5.50 24.52 -14.04
N ASN A 223 6.75 24.25 -14.41
CA ASN A 223 7.79 23.67 -13.56
C ASN A 223 7.51 22.26 -13.00
N ASN A 224 7.38 21.25 -13.86
CA ASN A 224 7.78 19.91 -13.41
C ASN A 224 9.31 19.87 -13.34
N VAL A 225 9.85 20.13 -12.15
CA VAL A 225 11.30 20.11 -11.91
C VAL A 225 11.69 18.68 -11.61
N ASN A 226 12.43 18.06 -12.54
CA ASN A 226 13.01 16.74 -12.33
C ASN A 226 13.80 16.73 -11.01
N GLY A 227 13.54 15.70 -10.18
CA GLY A 227 14.18 15.59 -8.87
C GLY A 227 13.43 16.28 -7.72
N CYS A 228 12.25 16.87 -7.94
CA CYS A 228 11.43 17.42 -6.86
C CYS A 228 10.15 16.60 -6.67
N GLU A 229 9.89 16.16 -5.45
CA GLU A 229 8.59 15.58 -5.07
C GLU A 229 7.53 16.69 -5.03
N TRP A 230 7.87 17.88 -4.56
CA TRP A 230 7.09 19.10 -4.77
C TRP A 230 8.01 20.31 -4.71
N THR A 231 7.50 21.46 -5.12
CA THR A 231 8.22 22.72 -5.10
C THR A 231 7.46 23.77 -4.31
N GLU A 232 8.23 24.61 -3.63
CA GLU A 232 7.78 25.80 -2.94
C GLU A 232 8.62 26.98 -3.43
N VAL A 233 8.27 28.21 -3.01
CA VAL A 233 9.07 29.38 -3.34
C VAL A 233 10.48 29.20 -2.78
N GLY A 234 11.47 29.13 -3.68
CA GLY A 234 12.87 29.00 -3.32
C GLY A 234 13.32 27.57 -2.95
N LYS A 235 12.42 26.59 -2.94
CA LYS A 235 12.71 25.25 -2.40
C LYS A 235 12.18 24.10 -3.26
N CYS A 236 12.96 23.04 -3.34
CA CYS A 236 12.60 21.75 -3.93
C CYS A 236 12.61 20.70 -2.82
N ALA A 237 11.49 20.04 -2.59
CA ALA A 237 11.43 18.90 -1.68
C ALA A 237 11.97 17.67 -2.40
N VAL A 238 13.09 17.15 -1.91
CA VAL A 238 13.76 16.00 -2.46
C VAL A 238 13.49 14.81 -1.54
N ARG A 239 12.89 13.75 -2.10
CA ARG A 239 12.55 12.52 -1.37
C ARG A 239 13.77 11.96 -0.64
N SER A 240 13.58 11.50 0.59
CA SER A 240 14.58 10.80 1.39
C SER A 240 14.08 9.41 1.79
N ASP A 241 14.96 8.62 2.41
CA ASP A 241 14.58 7.32 2.95
C ASP A 241 14.17 7.39 4.43
N PHE A 242 13.20 6.54 4.78
CA PHE A 242 12.86 6.22 6.16
C PHE A 242 14.04 5.55 6.88
N GLN A 243 14.07 5.69 8.21
CA GLN A 243 14.89 4.81 9.04
C GLN A 243 14.48 3.33 8.81
N PRO A 244 15.43 2.38 8.93
CA PRO A 244 15.08 0.96 8.93
C PRO A 244 13.96 0.67 9.93
N ASP A 245 12.95 -0.07 9.49
CA ASP A 245 11.77 -0.42 10.30
C ASP A 245 11.04 0.78 10.94
N GLN A 246 11.07 1.95 10.31
CA GLN A 246 10.30 3.11 10.77
C GLN A 246 8.81 2.78 10.79
N LYS A 247 8.27 2.71 12.01
CA LYS A 247 6.83 2.58 12.24
C LYS A 247 6.16 3.95 12.22
N LEU A 248 4.98 4.03 11.63
CA LEU A 248 4.15 5.22 11.60
C LEU A 248 2.65 4.87 11.60
N ALA A 249 1.82 5.87 11.89
CA ALA A 249 0.39 5.80 11.67
C ALA A 249 -0.12 7.06 10.98
N LEU A 250 -0.93 6.87 9.94
CA LEU A 250 -1.61 7.96 9.22
C LEU A 250 -3.11 7.87 9.48
N SER A 251 -3.72 8.98 9.91
CA SER A 251 -5.17 9.10 10.08
C SER A 251 -5.76 10.04 9.03
N LEU A 252 -6.78 9.57 8.30
CA LEU A 252 -7.47 10.29 7.24
C LEU A 252 -8.97 10.36 7.52
N GLN A 253 -9.56 11.54 7.41
CA GLN A 253 -11.01 11.71 7.32
C GLN A 253 -11.38 11.70 5.83
N ILE A 254 -12.10 10.68 5.37
CA ILE A 254 -12.24 10.35 3.95
C ILE A 254 -13.68 9.99 3.59
N ASP A 255 -14.11 10.29 2.36
CA ASP A 255 -15.44 9.93 1.85
C ASP A 255 -15.61 8.40 1.75
N SER A 256 -16.81 7.91 2.08
CA SER A 256 -17.13 6.47 2.07
C SER A 256 -17.01 5.81 0.69
N ARG A 257 -17.07 6.57 -0.40
CA ARG A 257 -16.84 6.06 -1.77
C ARG A 257 -15.39 5.66 -2.01
N LEU A 258 -14.46 6.08 -1.15
CA LEU A 258 -13.03 5.72 -1.22
C LEU A 258 -12.70 4.48 -0.39
N THR A 259 -13.66 3.97 0.38
CA THR A 259 -13.40 2.92 1.36
C THR A 259 -13.75 1.54 0.82
N GLY A 260 -13.27 1.18 -0.37
CA GLY A 260 -13.44 -0.17 -0.92
C GLY A 260 -12.29 -1.09 -0.51
N TRP A 261 -11.49 -1.47 -1.50
CA TRP A 261 -10.24 -2.19 -1.35
C TRP A 261 -9.06 -1.25 -1.58
N LEU A 262 -8.05 -1.33 -0.70
CA LEU A 262 -6.79 -0.63 -0.90
C LEU A 262 -5.64 -1.61 -1.07
N PHE A 263 -4.57 -1.12 -1.67
CA PHE A 263 -3.31 -1.81 -1.75
C PHE A 263 -2.17 -0.85 -1.46
N GLY A 264 -0.93 -1.32 -1.26
CA GLY A 264 0.16 -0.37 -1.07
C GLY A 264 1.48 -0.94 -0.58
N ARG A 265 2.30 -0.04 -0.07
CA ARG A 265 3.70 -0.26 0.27
C ARG A 265 3.91 -0.02 1.75
N MET A 266 3.85 -1.10 2.54
CA MET A 266 4.13 -1.13 3.98
C MET A 266 4.07 -2.58 4.47
N LYS A 267 4.55 -2.83 5.69
CA LYS A 267 4.42 -4.11 6.39
C LYS A 267 3.86 -3.90 7.79
N ASP A 268 3.44 -4.98 8.42
CA ASP A 268 2.89 -5.01 9.78
C ASP A 268 1.63 -4.16 9.92
N VAL A 269 0.76 -4.25 8.91
CA VAL A 269 -0.43 -3.41 8.77
C VAL A 269 -1.45 -3.70 9.85
N SER A 270 -1.98 -2.64 10.43
CA SER A 270 -3.13 -2.61 11.33
C SER A 270 -4.05 -1.46 10.94
N VAL A 271 -5.34 -1.75 10.81
CA VAL A 271 -6.34 -0.78 10.34
C VAL A 271 -7.33 -0.47 11.45
N GLY A 272 -7.48 0.81 11.76
CA GLY A 272 -8.62 1.35 12.50
C GLY A 272 -9.61 1.99 11.54
N PHE A 273 -10.90 1.71 11.74
CA PHE A 273 -11.98 2.31 10.96
C PHE A 273 -13.08 2.78 11.90
N LYS A 274 -13.55 4.02 11.70
CA LYS A 274 -14.68 4.58 12.44
C LYS A 274 -15.53 5.45 11.51
N ALA A 275 -16.81 5.15 11.41
CA ALA A 275 -17.74 6.06 10.74
C ALA A 275 -17.83 7.38 11.51
N VAL A 276 -17.66 8.51 10.81
CA VAL A 276 -17.77 9.86 11.38
C VAL A 276 -19.16 10.43 11.06
N THR A 277 -19.59 10.26 9.82
CA THR A 277 -20.92 10.57 9.30
C THR A 277 -21.39 9.42 8.40
N PRO A 278 -22.62 9.43 7.86
CA PRO A 278 -23.04 8.45 6.86
C PRO A 278 -22.22 8.45 5.56
N THR A 279 -21.48 9.54 5.27
CA THR A 279 -20.71 9.72 4.03
C THR A 279 -19.21 9.84 4.25
N THR A 280 -18.75 9.91 5.51
CA THR A 280 -17.36 10.20 5.85
C THR A 280 -16.88 9.27 6.96
N ASN A 281 -15.70 8.71 6.77
CA ASN A 281 -15.05 7.75 7.65
C ASN A 281 -13.71 8.30 8.14
N LEU A 282 -13.32 7.90 9.35
CA LEU A 282 -11.97 8.03 9.86
C LEU A 282 -11.26 6.69 9.67
N ILE A 283 -10.19 6.70 8.87
CA ILE A 283 -9.31 5.56 8.70
C ILE A 283 -7.98 5.89 9.36
N ARG A 284 -7.49 5.00 10.22
CA ARG A 284 -6.13 5.04 10.76
C ARG A 284 -5.38 3.81 10.29
N VAL A 285 -4.30 3.98 9.56
CA VAL A 285 -3.43 2.88 9.15
C VAL A 285 -2.12 2.98 9.91
N GLU A 286 -1.87 2.01 10.78
CA GLU A 286 -0.61 1.82 11.48
C GLU A 286 0.19 0.72 10.81
N SER A 287 1.45 1.00 10.49
CA SER A 287 2.32 0.06 9.80
C SER A 287 3.78 0.52 9.83
N THR A 288 4.65 -0.29 9.25
CA THR A 288 6.08 -0.05 9.13
C THR A 288 6.42 0.22 7.66
N ALA A 289 7.26 1.21 7.40
CA ALA A 289 7.82 1.47 6.08
C ALA A 289 8.60 0.24 5.56
N ILE A 290 8.65 0.08 4.24
CA ILE A 290 9.30 -1.07 3.60
C ILE A 290 10.22 -0.63 2.48
N ASP A 291 11.27 -1.41 2.20
CA ASP A 291 12.10 -1.22 1.03
C ASP A 291 11.46 -1.91 -0.18
N VAL A 292 11.27 -1.17 -1.27
CA VAL A 292 10.71 -1.65 -2.55
C VAL A 292 11.78 -1.50 -3.63
N PRO A 293 12.43 -2.58 -4.10
CA PRO A 293 13.50 -2.46 -5.08
C PRO A 293 12.97 -1.92 -6.39
N THR A 294 13.66 -0.94 -6.97
CA THR A 294 13.49 -0.56 -8.37
C THR A 294 14.30 -1.47 -9.26
N GLY A 295 13.80 -1.73 -10.47
CA GLY A 295 14.41 -2.72 -11.34
C GLY A 295 14.51 -2.31 -12.78
N TYR A 296 15.38 -3.00 -13.49
CA TYR A 296 15.57 -2.82 -14.92
C TYR A 296 15.97 -4.13 -15.58
N ALA A 297 15.76 -4.20 -16.89
CA ALA A 297 16.22 -5.29 -17.74
C ALA A 297 16.80 -4.72 -19.03
N ASP A 298 18.02 -5.10 -19.36
CA ASP A 298 18.69 -4.73 -20.61
C ASP A 298 18.74 -5.95 -21.53
N LEU A 299 18.18 -5.82 -22.73
CA LEU A 299 18.13 -6.89 -23.71
C LEU A 299 18.84 -6.47 -25.00
N THR A 300 19.73 -7.32 -25.53
CA THR A 300 20.34 -7.11 -26.84
C THR A 300 19.34 -7.41 -27.96
N SER A 301 19.64 -6.92 -29.18
CA SER A 301 18.84 -7.25 -30.36
C SER A 301 18.73 -8.76 -30.60
N GLU A 302 19.78 -9.53 -30.32
CA GLU A 302 19.76 -11.00 -30.46
C GLU A 302 18.86 -11.66 -29.40
N GLN A 303 18.87 -11.17 -28.16
CA GLN A 303 18.00 -11.68 -27.10
C GLN A 303 16.54 -11.41 -27.42
N ILE A 304 16.22 -10.20 -27.90
CA ILE A 304 14.88 -9.84 -28.36
C ILE A 304 14.50 -10.70 -29.57
N ALA A 305 15.37 -10.86 -30.56
CA ALA A 305 15.08 -11.66 -31.75
C ALA A 305 14.76 -13.13 -31.43
N LYS A 306 15.30 -13.67 -30.33
CA LYS A 306 15.05 -15.06 -29.91
C LYS A 306 13.77 -15.27 -29.11
N ASP A 307 13.16 -14.20 -28.58
CA ASP A 307 11.95 -14.28 -27.76
C ASP A 307 10.79 -13.51 -28.43
N PRO A 308 9.83 -14.21 -29.04
CA PRO A 308 8.68 -13.59 -29.70
C PRO A 308 7.84 -12.68 -28.77
N ASP A 309 7.79 -12.96 -27.48
CA ASP A 309 7.06 -12.14 -26.51
C ASP A 309 7.86 -10.86 -26.21
N ALA A 310 9.18 -10.94 -26.07
CA ALA A 310 10.05 -9.76 -26.00
C ALA A 310 10.00 -8.93 -27.29
N GLN A 311 9.96 -9.55 -28.48
CA GLN A 311 9.78 -8.84 -29.75
C GLN A 311 8.51 -7.99 -29.74
N LYS A 312 7.39 -8.51 -29.22
CA LYS A 312 6.14 -7.76 -29.11
C LYS A 312 6.26 -6.57 -28.16
N VAL A 313 6.85 -6.76 -26.99
CA VAL A 313 7.11 -5.70 -26.01
C VAL A 313 7.96 -4.57 -26.61
N PHE A 314 9.00 -4.93 -27.37
CA PHE A 314 9.94 -3.98 -27.96
C PHE A 314 9.67 -3.65 -29.45
N SER A 315 8.49 -3.99 -29.98
CA SER A 315 8.14 -3.82 -31.40
C SER A 315 8.03 -2.35 -31.80
N GLN A 316 7.49 -1.52 -30.91
CA GLN A 316 7.34 -0.07 -31.09
C GLN A 316 8.65 0.70 -30.96
N CYS A 317 9.70 0.07 -30.40
CA CYS A 317 11.03 0.67 -30.26
C CYS A 317 11.81 0.80 -31.58
N SER A 318 11.31 0.23 -32.68
CA SER A 318 12.05 0.14 -33.95
C SER A 318 12.06 1.43 -34.78
N ALA A 319 11.24 2.43 -34.44
CA ALA A 319 10.99 3.57 -35.34
C ALA A 319 11.79 4.86 -35.04
N LEU A 320 12.31 5.11 -33.82
CA LEU A 320 12.68 6.50 -33.46
C LEU A 320 13.96 6.74 -32.62
N THR A 321 14.57 5.78 -31.91
CA THR A 321 15.79 6.06 -31.11
C THR A 321 16.69 4.82 -30.88
N PRO A 322 18.04 4.97 -30.84
CA PRO A 322 18.97 3.88 -30.48
C PRO A 322 18.91 3.48 -28.98
N SER A 323 18.29 4.30 -28.12
CA SER A 323 18.08 4.05 -26.69
C SER A 323 16.58 3.89 -26.42
N CYS A 324 15.98 2.75 -26.78
CA CYS A 324 14.59 2.51 -26.38
C CYS A 324 14.53 2.17 -24.88
N VAL A 325 13.83 3.02 -24.12
CA VAL A 325 13.56 2.83 -22.70
C VAL A 325 12.05 2.72 -22.51
N VAL A 326 11.59 1.58 -22.00
CA VAL A 326 10.18 1.36 -21.61
C VAL A 326 10.08 1.43 -20.09
N ALA A 327 9.50 2.51 -19.56
CA ALA A 327 9.28 2.65 -18.13
C ALA A 327 7.85 2.24 -17.75
N ARG A 328 7.71 1.47 -16.66
CA ARG A 328 6.43 1.04 -16.11
C ARG A 328 6.35 1.27 -14.60
N PRO A 329 5.19 1.72 -14.08
CA PRO A 329 4.94 1.73 -12.64
C PRO A 329 5.09 0.33 -12.03
N GLN A 330 5.61 0.23 -10.80
CA GLN A 330 5.74 -1.06 -10.09
C GLN A 330 4.40 -1.65 -9.61
N GLY A 331 3.29 -0.95 -9.83
CA GLY A 331 1.92 -1.44 -9.66
C GLY A 331 1.14 -1.53 -10.97
N ASP A 332 1.77 -1.31 -12.13
CA ASP A 332 1.13 -1.47 -13.45
C ASP A 332 1.00 -2.95 -13.78
N ARG A 333 -0.04 -3.52 -13.13
CA ARG A 333 -0.80 -4.70 -13.52
C ARG A 333 0.06 -5.88 -13.97
N MET A 334 0.16 -6.88 -13.09
CA MET A 334 0.30 -8.29 -13.51
C MET A 334 -0.84 -8.78 -14.44
N ASN A 335 -1.68 -7.88 -14.97
CA ASN A 335 -2.87 -8.23 -15.72
C ASN A 335 -2.57 -8.44 -17.22
N TRP A 336 -3.04 -9.58 -17.69
CA TRP A 336 -2.93 -10.17 -19.02
C TRP A 336 -3.85 -9.57 -20.08
N ASP A 337 -4.61 -8.53 -19.75
CA ASP A 337 -5.46 -7.84 -20.71
C ASP A 337 -5.68 -6.40 -20.24
N PHE A 338 -5.00 -5.46 -20.90
CA PHE A 338 -5.65 -4.20 -21.19
C PHE A 338 -6.08 -4.26 -22.66
N GLY A 339 -7.36 -4.57 -22.87
CA GLY A 339 -8.06 -4.22 -24.09
C GLY A 339 -8.18 -2.70 -24.17
N GLY A 340 -7.10 -2.04 -24.59
CA GLY A 340 -7.28 -0.85 -25.41
C GLY A 340 -7.87 -1.35 -26.72
N THR A 341 -9.02 -0.81 -27.12
CA THR A 341 -9.57 -0.98 -28.48
C THR A 341 -8.71 -0.28 -29.55
N ASP A 342 -7.45 0.02 -29.22
CA ASP A 342 -6.47 0.56 -30.14
C ASP A 342 -5.63 -0.58 -30.71
N PRO A 343 -6.00 -1.12 -31.90
CA PRO A 343 -5.21 -2.11 -32.60
C PRO A 343 -3.79 -1.62 -32.99
N SER A 344 -3.46 -0.34 -32.80
CA SER A 344 -2.09 0.18 -32.98
C SER A 344 -1.17 -0.05 -31.77
N MET A 345 -1.75 -0.33 -30.59
CA MET A 345 -1.02 -0.78 -29.41
C MET A 345 -0.88 -2.31 -29.45
N ALA A 346 0.10 -2.81 -30.22
CA ALA A 346 0.42 -4.23 -30.39
C ALA A 346 0.65 -5.04 -29.09
N ILE A 347 0.62 -4.38 -27.93
CA ILE A 347 0.89 -4.99 -26.63
C ILE A 347 -0.36 -5.60 -25.98
N ALA A 348 -1.54 -5.42 -26.56
CA ALA A 348 -2.81 -5.97 -26.09
C ALA A 348 -3.01 -7.49 -26.34
N SER A 349 -1.96 -8.33 -26.47
CA SER A 349 -2.17 -9.70 -26.99
C SER A 349 -1.22 -10.82 -26.56
N ILE A 350 -0.44 -10.68 -25.48
CA ILE A 350 0.31 -11.85 -24.95
C ILE A 350 -0.57 -12.58 -23.95
N LYS A 351 -1.53 -13.34 -24.47
CA LYS A 351 -2.50 -14.10 -23.68
C LYS A 351 -1.77 -14.99 -22.66
N GLY A 352 -1.93 -14.67 -21.38
CA GLY A 352 -1.34 -15.46 -20.30
C GLY A 352 0.14 -15.16 -19.98
N LYS A 353 0.75 -14.06 -20.47
CA LYS A 353 2.01 -13.51 -19.92
C LYS A 353 2.04 -11.97 -19.80
N GLY A 354 2.50 -11.47 -18.65
CA GLY A 354 2.64 -10.04 -18.35
C GLY A 354 4.08 -9.60 -18.61
N TYR A 355 4.36 -8.29 -18.58
CA TYR A 355 5.73 -7.79 -18.80
C TYR A 355 6.76 -8.45 -17.88
N ALA A 356 6.40 -8.62 -16.60
CA ALA A 356 7.25 -9.25 -15.60
C ALA A 356 7.60 -10.70 -15.97
N ASP A 357 6.66 -11.48 -16.53
CA ASP A 357 6.92 -12.86 -16.96
C ASP A 357 7.93 -12.90 -18.11
N ILE A 358 7.87 -11.91 -19.00
CA ILE A 358 8.72 -11.82 -20.20
C ILE A 358 10.15 -11.41 -19.82
N ILE A 359 10.29 -10.42 -18.92
CA ILE A 359 11.60 -9.86 -18.61
C ILE A 359 12.23 -10.42 -17.32
N ALA A 360 11.51 -11.26 -16.56
CA ALA A 360 12.02 -11.89 -15.33
C ALA A 360 13.42 -12.50 -15.46
N PRO A 361 13.79 -13.22 -16.54
CA PRO A 361 15.13 -13.79 -16.68
C PRO A 361 16.25 -12.75 -16.74
N TYR A 362 15.93 -11.51 -17.13
CA TYR A 362 16.86 -10.42 -17.33
C TYR A 362 16.78 -9.36 -16.23
N LEU A 363 15.87 -9.54 -15.27
CA LEU A 363 15.52 -8.53 -14.28
C LEU A 363 16.63 -8.36 -13.25
N LYS A 364 17.09 -7.12 -13.11
CA LYS A 364 18.06 -6.65 -12.12
C LYS A 364 17.44 -5.56 -11.25
N THR A 365 18.06 -5.26 -10.13
CA THR A 365 17.72 -4.13 -9.27
C THR A 365 18.66 -2.96 -9.53
N PHE A 366 18.15 -1.74 -9.44
CA PHE A 366 19.04 -0.59 -9.32
C PHE A 366 19.73 -0.60 -7.94
N PRO A 367 20.98 -0.13 -7.84
CA PRO A 367 21.72 -0.09 -6.58
C PRO A 367 21.32 1.11 -5.70
N VAL A 368 20.02 1.36 -5.60
CA VAL A 368 19.44 2.50 -4.91
C VAL A 368 18.38 1.98 -3.93
N ARG A 369 18.56 2.31 -2.65
CA ARG A 369 17.53 2.03 -1.64
C ARG A 369 16.30 2.88 -1.94
N ASN A 370 15.13 2.27 -1.84
CA ASN A 370 13.86 2.94 -2.08
C ASN A 370 12.87 2.50 -0.99
N SER A 371 12.95 3.16 0.16
CA SER A 371 12.02 2.94 1.25
C SER A 371 10.71 3.68 0.98
N GLN A 372 9.58 3.03 1.21
CA GLN A 372 8.26 3.55 0.85
C GLN A 372 7.23 3.33 1.95
N TRP A 373 6.27 4.27 1.99
CA TRP A 373 5.02 4.15 2.71
C TRP A 373 3.91 4.76 1.84
N ASN A 374 3.02 3.93 1.29
CA ASN A 374 1.87 4.42 0.53
C ASN A 374 0.67 3.48 0.57
N LEU A 375 -0.52 4.05 0.44
CA LEU A 375 -1.82 3.41 0.27
C LEU A 375 -2.41 3.87 -1.05
N GLN A 376 -2.99 2.96 -1.81
CA GLN A 376 -3.52 3.18 -3.13
C GLN A 376 -4.88 2.50 -3.27
N GLY A 377 -5.73 3.06 -4.12
CA GLY A 377 -7.06 2.55 -4.39
C GLY A 377 -7.45 2.80 -5.84
N LEU A 378 -8.19 1.86 -6.41
CA LEU A 378 -8.75 1.93 -7.76
C LEU A 378 -10.23 1.61 -7.72
N THR A 379 -10.95 2.01 -8.77
CA THR A 379 -12.32 1.54 -8.98
C THR A 379 -12.36 0.04 -9.22
N GLN A 380 -13.49 -0.58 -8.90
CA GLN A 380 -13.74 -2.00 -9.15
C GLN A 380 -13.53 -2.41 -10.62
N SER A 381 -13.76 -1.50 -11.58
CA SER A 381 -13.48 -1.71 -13.01
C SER A 381 -11.98 -1.87 -13.34
N GLY A 382 -11.10 -1.40 -12.46
CA GLY A 382 -9.64 -1.53 -12.58
C GLY A 382 -9.07 -2.81 -11.96
N PHE A 383 -9.88 -3.58 -11.23
CA PHE A 383 -9.46 -4.85 -10.64
C PHE A 383 -9.63 -6.00 -11.64
N THR A 384 -8.69 -6.94 -11.64
CA THR A 384 -8.96 -8.28 -12.17
C THR A 384 -10.17 -8.77 -11.39
N GLN A 385 -11.24 -9.17 -12.09
CA GLN A 385 -12.49 -9.54 -11.42
C GLN A 385 -12.27 -10.74 -10.51
N GLY A 386 -11.84 -10.51 -9.28
CA GLY A 386 -12.13 -11.41 -8.20
C GLY A 386 -13.65 -11.47 -8.11
N GLN A 387 -14.19 -12.69 -8.12
CA GLN A 387 -15.62 -13.01 -8.04
C GLN A 387 -16.17 -12.66 -6.64
N TRP A 388 -16.02 -11.40 -6.23
CA TRP A 388 -16.25 -10.92 -4.87
C TRP A 388 -17.64 -10.34 -4.64
N ARG A 389 -18.50 -10.35 -5.68
CA ARG A 389 -19.73 -9.54 -5.74
C ARG A 389 -20.66 -9.69 -4.53
N ASN A 390 -20.68 -10.85 -3.87
CA ASN A 390 -21.66 -11.11 -2.80
C ASN A 390 -21.10 -10.88 -1.38
N CYS A 391 -19.80 -11.04 -1.15
CA CYS A 391 -19.21 -10.95 0.20
C CYS A 391 -18.42 -9.65 0.44
N PHE A 392 -18.05 -8.95 -0.63
CA PHE A 392 -17.33 -7.67 -0.58
C PHE A 392 -18.05 -6.57 -1.37
N GLY A 393 -19.32 -6.82 -1.74
CA GLY A 393 -20.12 -5.88 -2.53
C GLY A 393 -20.63 -4.67 -1.75
N ASP A 394 -20.47 -4.66 -0.42
CA ASP A 394 -20.86 -3.52 0.41
C ASP A 394 -19.84 -2.37 0.24
N THR A 395 -20.16 -1.44 -0.65
CA THR A 395 -19.32 -0.27 -0.94
C THR A 395 -19.40 0.80 0.14
N THR A 396 -20.23 0.63 1.17
CA THR A 396 -20.29 1.54 2.32
C THR A 396 -19.22 1.21 3.37
N LYS A 397 -18.59 0.04 3.26
CA LYS A 397 -17.62 -0.46 4.23
C LYS A 397 -16.23 -0.63 3.61
N PHE A 398 -15.23 -0.22 4.38
CA PHE A 398 -13.83 -0.54 4.13
C PHE A 398 -13.55 -2.04 4.15
N GLN A 399 -13.21 -2.65 3.02
CA GLN A 399 -13.18 -4.11 2.87
C GLN A 399 -11.85 -4.75 3.26
N GLY A 400 -10.73 -4.14 2.85
CA GLY A 400 -9.42 -4.67 3.13
C GLY A 400 -8.26 -3.91 2.48
N ILE A 401 -7.06 -4.26 2.93
CA ILE A 401 -5.78 -3.76 2.42
C ILE A 401 -4.87 -4.94 2.14
N VAL A 402 -4.23 -4.93 0.98
CA VAL A 402 -3.08 -5.78 0.68
C VAL A 402 -1.81 -4.96 0.51
N THR A 403 -0.72 -5.35 1.15
CA THR A 403 0.54 -4.62 1.00
C THR A 403 1.70 -5.56 0.76
N THR A 404 2.68 -5.09 -0.01
CA THR A 404 3.82 -5.91 -0.42
C THR A 404 5.03 -5.06 -0.83
N ASN A 405 6.22 -5.61 -0.64
CA ASN A 405 7.47 -5.04 -1.13
C ASN A 405 7.88 -5.56 -2.51
N ALA A 406 7.03 -6.34 -3.17
CA ALA A 406 7.30 -6.89 -4.49
C ALA A 406 7.49 -5.79 -5.54
N MET A 407 8.47 -5.95 -6.43
CA MET A 407 8.69 -5.02 -7.55
C MET A 407 7.49 -4.97 -8.51
N VAL A 408 6.76 -6.08 -8.65
CA VAL A 408 5.54 -6.18 -9.45
C VAL A 408 4.50 -6.95 -8.63
N TYR A 409 3.26 -6.48 -8.64
CA TYR A 409 2.17 -7.07 -7.87
C TYR A 409 0.81 -6.86 -8.54
N ASP A 410 -0.19 -7.63 -8.12
CA ASP A 410 -1.58 -7.41 -8.53
C ASP A 410 -2.24 -6.33 -7.65
N PRO A 411 -2.67 -5.16 -8.17
CA PRO A 411 -3.34 -4.13 -7.36
C PRO A 411 -4.76 -4.54 -6.92
N SER A 412 -5.28 -5.66 -7.41
CA SER A 412 -6.61 -6.17 -7.10
C SER A 412 -6.65 -6.86 -5.72
N PRO A 413 -7.84 -7.06 -5.13
CA PRO A 413 -7.98 -8.03 -4.07
C PRO A 413 -7.44 -9.40 -4.52
N PRO A 414 -7.03 -10.28 -3.59
CA PRO A 414 -6.73 -11.68 -3.92
C PRO A 414 -7.83 -12.30 -4.78
N SER A 415 -7.55 -13.40 -5.44
CA SER A 415 -8.59 -14.21 -6.10
C SER A 415 -8.98 -15.36 -5.17
N TYR A 416 -10.25 -15.80 -5.19
CA TYR A 416 -10.67 -17.00 -4.47
C TYR A 416 -10.68 -18.19 -5.42
N VAL A 417 -9.70 -19.09 -5.29
CA VAL A 417 -9.48 -20.24 -6.18
C VAL A 417 -9.11 -21.45 -5.32
N ASP A 418 -9.72 -22.61 -5.56
CA ASP A 418 -9.46 -23.86 -4.83
C ASP A 418 -9.52 -23.70 -3.29
N ASP A 419 -10.58 -23.05 -2.79
CA ASP A 419 -10.78 -22.71 -1.37
C ASP A 419 -9.64 -21.88 -0.73
N SER A 420 -8.91 -21.13 -1.56
CA SER A 420 -7.74 -20.36 -1.12
C SER A 420 -7.78 -18.95 -1.68
N LEU A 421 -7.42 -17.96 -0.85
CA LEU A 421 -7.10 -16.62 -1.31
C LEU A 421 -5.75 -16.67 -2.01
N THR A 422 -5.70 -16.30 -3.28
CA THR A 422 -4.52 -16.40 -4.13
C THR A 422 -4.10 -15.01 -4.59
N TYR A 423 -2.87 -14.63 -4.31
CA TYR A 423 -2.30 -13.33 -4.66
C TYR A 423 -0.99 -13.50 -5.42
N LYS A 424 -0.77 -12.65 -6.43
CA LYS A 424 0.41 -12.73 -7.29
C LYS A 424 1.39 -11.59 -7.02
N VAL A 425 2.67 -11.95 -6.95
CA VAL A 425 3.80 -11.05 -6.74
C VAL A 425 4.96 -11.48 -7.62
N ALA A 426 5.82 -10.55 -8.00
CA ALA A 426 7.07 -10.84 -8.70
C ALA A 426 8.13 -9.79 -8.37
N GLY A 427 9.38 -10.14 -8.58
CA GLY A 427 10.51 -9.27 -8.28
C GLY A 427 11.84 -9.91 -8.62
N ALA A 428 12.89 -9.10 -8.58
CA ALA A 428 14.24 -9.54 -8.78
C ALA A 428 14.69 -10.50 -7.67
N HIS A 429 15.65 -11.38 -7.98
CA HIS A 429 16.19 -12.33 -7.01
C HIS A 429 17.09 -11.65 -5.97
N VAL A 430 17.87 -10.65 -6.38
CA VAL A 430 18.84 -9.93 -5.55
C VAL A 430 18.30 -8.54 -5.21
N GLY A 431 18.61 -8.03 -4.02
CA GLY A 431 18.19 -6.72 -3.53
C GLY A 431 18.95 -5.56 -4.17
N TYR A 432 18.65 -4.33 -3.73
CA TYR A 432 19.37 -3.13 -4.16
C TYR A 432 20.84 -3.11 -3.68
N ASP A 433 21.17 -3.89 -2.64
CA ASP A 433 22.56 -4.09 -2.19
C ASP A 433 23.43 -4.89 -3.18
N GLN A 434 22.82 -5.48 -4.22
CA GLN A 434 23.46 -6.34 -5.23
C GLN A 434 24.12 -7.62 -4.66
N GLN A 435 23.82 -7.99 -3.42
CA GLN A 435 24.50 -9.08 -2.72
C GLN A 435 23.51 -10.07 -2.11
N GLU A 436 22.46 -9.58 -1.44
CA GLU A 436 21.55 -10.42 -0.70
C GLU A 436 20.33 -10.83 -1.53
N VAL A 437 19.82 -12.03 -1.27
CA VAL A 437 18.55 -12.49 -1.85
C VAL A 437 17.44 -11.61 -1.30
N PHE A 438 16.73 -10.91 -2.18
CA PHE A 438 15.65 -10.02 -1.78
C PHE A 438 14.47 -10.83 -1.22
N LYS A 439 14.07 -10.50 0.01
CA LYS A 439 13.04 -11.22 0.76
C LYS A 439 11.71 -10.50 0.68
N GLY A 440 10.68 -11.26 0.30
CA GLY A 440 9.33 -10.78 0.16
C GLY A 440 8.60 -10.60 1.49
N THR A 441 7.76 -9.57 1.53
CA THR A 441 6.79 -9.32 2.60
C THR A 441 5.41 -9.16 1.97
N TYR A 442 4.41 -9.79 2.57
CA TYR A 442 3.01 -9.65 2.20
C TYR A 442 2.16 -9.51 3.45
N ASP A 443 1.29 -8.51 3.48
CA ASP A 443 0.27 -8.34 4.50
C ASP A 443 -1.11 -8.29 3.87
N LEU A 444 -2.07 -8.91 4.54
CA LEU A 444 -3.48 -8.80 4.23
C LEU A 444 -4.24 -8.45 5.50
N ALA A 445 -4.86 -7.27 5.54
CA ALA A 445 -5.84 -6.89 6.54
C ALA A 445 -7.22 -6.89 5.89
N ILE A 446 -8.14 -7.71 6.36
CA ILE A 446 -9.45 -7.91 5.73
C ILE A 446 -10.54 -8.01 6.78
N ARG A 447 -11.74 -7.52 6.48
CA ARG A 447 -12.87 -7.68 7.40
C ARG A 447 -13.18 -9.15 7.63
N SER A 448 -13.26 -9.54 8.89
CA SER A 448 -13.55 -10.94 9.24
C SER A 448 -14.95 -11.37 8.79
N GLU A 449 -15.92 -10.45 8.70
CA GLU A 449 -17.28 -10.72 8.18
C GLU A 449 -17.25 -11.14 6.69
N ALA A 450 -16.42 -10.49 5.88
CA ALA A 450 -16.32 -10.77 4.46
C ALA A 450 -15.63 -12.12 4.20
N VAL A 451 -14.62 -12.44 5.01
CA VAL A 451 -13.98 -13.77 5.02
C VAL A 451 -14.97 -14.86 5.42
N ARG A 452 -15.78 -14.63 6.46
CA ARG A 452 -16.79 -15.60 6.90
C ARG A 452 -17.86 -15.85 5.84
N CYS A 453 -18.31 -14.78 5.17
CA CYS A 453 -19.21 -14.90 4.03
C CYS A 453 -18.59 -15.75 2.92
N LEU A 454 -17.31 -15.50 2.57
CA LEU A 454 -16.63 -16.20 1.49
C LEU A 454 -16.51 -17.71 1.74
N TYR A 455 -16.10 -18.08 2.95
CA TYR A 455 -15.84 -19.47 3.35
C TYR A 455 -17.06 -20.19 3.93
N ASN A 456 -18.21 -19.51 4.01
CA ASN A 456 -19.40 -19.98 4.73
C ASN A 456 -19.09 -20.40 6.18
N PHE A 457 -18.25 -19.61 6.85
CA PHE A 457 -17.84 -19.82 8.24
C PHE A 457 -18.80 -19.16 9.23
N THR A 458 -18.76 -19.64 10.47
CA THR A 458 -19.52 -19.11 11.61
C THR A 458 -18.67 -18.07 12.36
N SER A 459 -19.15 -17.62 13.53
CA SER A 459 -18.37 -16.76 14.44
C SER A 459 -17.24 -17.47 15.18
N ALA A 460 -17.00 -18.77 14.93
CA ALA A 460 -15.91 -19.51 15.54
C ALA A 460 -14.51 -18.91 15.21
N PRO A 461 -13.49 -19.15 16.05
CA PRO A 461 -12.12 -18.68 15.78
C PRO A 461 -11.58 -19.21 14.45
N LEU A 462 -11.05 -18.30 13.64
CA LEU A 462 -10.42 -18.62 12.36
C LEU A 462 -9.01 -19.15 12.56
N LYS A 463 -8.63 -20.16 11.79
CA LYS A 463 -7.28 -20.70 11.63
C LYS A 463 -6.86 -20.55 10.19
N VAL A 464 -5.67 -20.03 9.94
CA VAL A 464 -5.16 -19.84 8.57
C VAL A 464 -3.89 -20.64 8.39
N THR A 465 -3.70 -21.17 7.19
CA THR A 465 -2.45 -21.78 6.73
C THR A 465 -2.00 -21.02 5.49
N VAL A 466 -0.76 -20.54 5.50
CA VAL A 466 -0.16 -19.81 4.40
C VAL A 466 0.78 -20.74 3.66
N SER A 467 0.61 -20.83 2.35
CA SER A 467 1.52 -21.57 1.47
C SER A 467 2.02 -20.65 0.38
N VAL A 468 3.34 -20.61 0.18
CA VAL A 468 3.97 -19.92 -0.96
C VAL A 468 4.44 -21.00 -1.93
N THR A 469 3.89 -20.98 -3.14
CA THR A 469 4.21 -21.98 -4.16
C THR A 469 5.29 -21.44 -5.10
N ALA A 470 6.39 -22.16 -5.22
CA ALA A 470 7.46 -21.84 -6.15
C ALA A 470 7.04 -22.04 -7.61
N SER A 471 7.72 -21.34 -8.51
CA SER A 471 7.47 -21.44 -9.96
C SER A 471 7.69 -22.85 -10.53
N ASP A 472 8.44 -23.71 -9.84
CA ASP A 472 8.66 -25.12 -10.18
C ASP A 472 7.56 -26.06 -9.64
N GLY A 473 6.50 -25.51 -9.02
CA GLY A 473 5.40 -26.27 -8.43
C GLY A 473 5.71 -26.85 -7.06
N THR A 474 6.94 -26.69 -6.54
CA THR A 474 7.27 -27.10 -5.18
C THR A 474 6.72 -26.09 -4.18
N SER A 475 6.04 -26.60 -3.14
CA SER A 475 5.60 -25.75 -2.04
C SER A 475 6.77 -25.57 -1.08
N GLN A 476 7.32 -24.37 -0.99
CA GLN A 476 8.26 -24.05 0.08
C GLN A 476 7.46 -23.67 1.32
N ASN A 477 7.55 -24.51 2.36
CA ASN A 477 7.12 -24.12 3.69
C ASN A 477 8.19 -23.24 4.33
N VAL A 478 8.25 -21.95 3.98
CA VAL A 478 8.88 -20.95 4.86
C VAL A 478 8.22 -19.59 4.66
N ALA A 479 7.55 -19.09 5.70
CA ALA A 479 7.31 -17.67 5.95
C ALA A 479 6.54 -17.53 7.27
N THR A 480 7.10 -16.88 8.30
CA THR A 480 6.43 -16.74 9.61
C THR A 480 4.99 -16.25 9.46
N GLU A 481 4.04 -17.08 9.89
CA GLU A 481 2.61 -16.77 9.87
C GLU A 481 2.23 -16.09 11.17
N ALA A 482 1.90 -14.81 11.10
CA ALA A 482 1.15 -14.14 12.16
C ALA A 482 -0.28 -13.95 11.67
N VAL A 483 -1.19 -14.68 12.30
CA VAL A 483 -2.63 -14.54 12.10
C VAL A 483 -3.19 -13.88 13.35
N GLN A 484 -3.83 -12.75 13.20
CA GLN A 484 -4.54 -12.10 14.30
C GLN A 484 -5.93 -11.69 13.83
N GLU A 485 -6.96 -12.13 14.57
CA GLU A 485 -8.30 -11.57 14.49
C GLU A 485 -8.51 -10.63 15.67
N LYS A 486 -8.75 -9.34 15.39
CA LYS A 486 -8.96 -8.30 16.40
C LYS A 486 -9.86 -7.20 15.85
N ASP A 487 -10.80 -6.71 16.65
CA ASP A 487 -11.68 -5.58 16.31
C ASP A 487 -12.42 -5.73 14.95
N GLY A 488 -12.81 -6.96 14.61
CA GLY A 488 -13.49 -7.27 13.34
C GLY A 488 -12.59 -7.38 12.11
N TRP A 489 -11.26 -7.32 12.31
CA TRP A 489 -10.25 -7.47 11.27
C TRP A 489 -9.48 -8.77 11.43
N LEU A 490 -9.34 -9.51 10.34
CA LEU A 490 -8.36 -10.58 10.18
C LEU A 490 -7.12 -9.99 9.53
N THR A 491 -5.97 -10.13 10.20
CA THR A 491 -4.66 -9.72 9.68
C THR A 491 -3.79 -10.95 9.48
N LEU A 492 -3.16 -11.03 8.32
CA LEU A 492 -2.31 -12.11 7.86
C LEU A 492 -0.99 -11.54 7.40
N ARG A 493 0.10 -12.23 7.73
CA ARG A 493 1.46 -11.81 7.34
C ARG A 493 2.23 -13.01 6.81
N ALA A 494 2.90 -12.80 5.68
CA ALA A 494 3.91 -13.70 5.13
C ALA A 494 5.22 -12.94 4.97
N ARG A 495 6.34 -13.56 5.34
CA ARG A 495 7.68 -12.95 5.38
C ARG A 495 8.73 -13.92 4.85
N ASN A 496 9.84 -13.39 4.33
CA ASN A 496 11.04 -14.16 4.01
C ASN A 496 10.90 -15.17 2.85
N PHE A 497 9.86 -15.04 2.01
CA PHE A 497 9.77 -15.78 0.76
C PHE A 497 10.65 -15.14 -0.34
N THR A 498 10.92 -15.88 -1.41
CA THR A 498 11.67 -15.37 -2.57
C THR A 498 10.76 -15.20 -3.79
N PHE A 499 11.09 -14.25 -4.66
CA PHE A 499 10.25 -13.89 -5.82
C PHE A 499 10.32 -14.89 -6.98
N SER A 500 11.14 -15.94 -6.87
CA SER A 500 11.06 -17.15 -7.70
C SER A 500 9.75 -17.94 -7.50
N SER A 501 8.90 -17.51 -6.56
CA SER A 501 7.62 -18.09 -6.20
C SER A 501 6.52 -17.02 -6.31
N PRO A 502 5.88 -16.85 -7.48
CA PRO A 502 5.10 -15.65 -7.74
C PRO A 502 3.68 -15.71 -7.16
N THR A 503 3.31 -16.79 -6.46
CA THR A 503 1.94 -17.01 -6.00
C THR A 503 1.90 -17.31 -4.50
N ILE A 504 1.18 -16.47 -3.78
CA ILE A 504 0.86 -16.61 -2.36
C ILE A 504 -0.55 -17.19 -2.26
N ARG A 505 -0.70 -18.35 -1.62
CA ARG A 505 -2.00 -19.00 -1.37
C ARG A 505 -2.27 -19.03 0.13
N LEU A 506 -3.43 -18.53 0.54
CA LEU A 506 -3.90 -18.51 1.93
C LEU A 506 -5.12 -19.41 2.01
N LYS A 507 -5.04 -20.50 2.77
CA LYS A 507 -6.17 -21.40 3.02
C LYS A 507 -6.66 -21.19 4.44
N LEU A 508 -7.96 -20.91 4.58
CA LEU A 508 -8.58 -20.66 5.87
C LEU A 508 -9.41 -21.87 6.31
N SER A 509 -9.51 -22.05 7.63
CA SER A 509 -10.31 -23.05 8.32
C SER A 509 -10.88 -22.41 9.61
N GLN A 510 -11.86 -23.04 10.23
CA GLN A 510 -12.38 -22.63 11.54
C GLN A 510 -12.46 -23.84 12.46
N ASP A 511 -12.36 -23.62 13.77
CA ASP A 511 -12.73 -24.66 14.73
C ASP A 511 -14.22 -24.98 14.62
N ALA A 512 -14.60 -26.22 14.96
CA ALA A 512 -16.00 -26.61 14.99
C ALA A 512 -16.77 -25.67 15.92
N ALA A 513 -17.90 -25.14 15.46
CA ALA A 513 -18.76 -24.28 16.27
C ALA A 513 -19.10 -25.01 17.57
N ILE A 514 -18.82 -24.37 18.71
CA ILE A 514 -19.27 -24.88 20.00
C ILE A 514 -20.80 -24.75 19.96
N ALA A 515 -21.51 -25.89 19.92
CA ALA A 515 -22.95 -25.90 20.00
C ALA A 515 -23.38 -25.09 21.24
N PRO A 516 -24.38 -24.20 21.14
CA PRO A 516 -24.86 -23.48 22.31
C PRO A 516 -25.24 -24.51 23.37
N ALA A 517 -24.63 -24.38 24.56
CA ALA A 517 -24.93 -25.24 25.68
C ALA A 517 -26.45 -25.16 25.92
N THR A 518 -27.14 -26.27 25.68
CA THR A 518 -28.53 -26.42 26.06
C THR A 518 -28.61 -26.21 27.57
N GLN A 519 -29.13 -25.05 27.94
CA GLN A 519 -29.45 -24.71 29.31
C GLN A 519 -30.36 -25.81 29.87
N PRO A 520 -29.99 -26.51 30.95
CA PRO A 520 -30.88 -27.47 31.57
C PRO A 520 -32.12 -26.73 32.08
N ALA A 521 -33.29 -27.26 31.74
CA ALA A 521 -34.58 -26.75 32.17
C ALA A 521 -34.62 -26.63 33.71
N PRO A 522 -35.25 -25.58 34.28
CA PRO A 522 -35.35 -25.40 35.72
C PRO A 522 -36.25 -26.49 36.30
N THR A 523 -35.69 -27.40 37.09
CA THR A 523 -36.49 -28.31 37.93
C THR A 523 -36.84 -27.57 39.22
N THR A 524 -38.12 -27.31 39.37
CA THR A 524 -38.78 -26.81 40.57
C THR A 524 -38.66 -27.83 41.71
N THR A 525 -38.09 -27.45 42.86
CA THR A 525 -38.49 -28.02 44.16
C THR A 525 -38.33 -26.99 45.29
N THR A 526 -39.48 -26.72 45.90
CA THR A 526 -39.75 -25.89 47.10
C THR A 526 -39.24 -26.60 48.38
N PRO A 527 -38.98 -25.88 49.50
CA PRO A 527 -37.94 -26.24 50.47
C PRO A 527 -38.44 -26.81 51.82
N ALA A 528 -37.44 -27.21 52.64
CA ALA A 528 -37.36 -27.30 54.12
C ALA A 528 -37.45 -28.72 54.76
N PRO A 529 -36.93 -28.96 56.00
CA PRO A 529 -36.10 -28.14 56.89
C PRO A 529 -34.84 -28.83 57.47
N ILE A 530 -34.11 -28.02 58.24
CA ILE A 530 -32.72 -28.06 58.76
C ILE A 530 -32.67 -28.77 60.13
N SER A 531 -31.59 -29.49 60.52
CA SER A 531 -30.61 -29.10 61.59
C SER A 531 -30.05 -30.34 62.34
N PRO A 532 -29.07 -30.22 63.27
CA PRO A 532 -27.74 -29.58 63.19
C PRO A 532 -26.62 -30.43 63.83
N THR A 533 -25.34 -30.25 63.47
CA THR A 533 -24.24 -29.98 64.45
C THR A 533 -22.86 -29.75 63.79
N THR A 534 -22.29 -28.62 64.21
CA THR A 534 -20.96 -27.99 64.05
C THR A 534 -19.86 -28.79 64.81
N PRO A 535 -18.53 -28.46 64.81
CA PRO A 535 -17.92 -27.12 64.59
C PRO A 535 -16.55 -27.00 63.86
N ALA A 536 -16.22 -25.72 63.61
CA ALA A 536 -14.90 -25.08 63.44
C ALA A 536 -14.35 -24.95 61.99
N ALA A 537 -13.73 -23.85 61.56
CA ALA A 537 -13.65 -22.45 61.97
C ALA A 537 -12.91 -21.69 60.84
N SER A 538 -13.36 -20.45 60.57
CA SER A 538 -12.61 -19.30 60.03
C SER A 538 -11.92 -19.36 58.63
N LYS A 539 -12.58 -18.71 57.66
CA LYS A 539 -12.11 -17.69 56.68
C LYS A 539 -10.72 -17.85 56.03
N GLN A 540 -10.67 -17.90 54.68
CA GLN A 540 -10.39 -16.73 53.80
C GLN A 540 -10.48 -17.12 52.31
N VAL A 541 -10.89 -16.16 51.49
CA VAL A 541 -11.20 -16.21 50.05
C VAL A 541 -9.97 -16.39 49.17
N THR A 542 -9.97 -17.33 48.22
CA THR A 542 -9.12 -17.31 47.01
C THR A 542 -9.76 -18.02 45.82
N ALA A 543 -9.64 -17.41 44.64
CA ALA A 543 -10.20 -17.80 43.34
C ALA A 543 -9.75 -19.19 42.83
N PRO A 544 -10.54 -19.88 41.98
CA PRO A 544 -10.11 -21.15 41.37
C PRO A 544 -9.02 -20.93 40.32
N ALA A 545 -7.88 -21.58 40.52
CA ALA A 545 -6.72 -21.57 39.63
C ALA A 545 -7.03 -22.17 38.25
N SER A 546 -6.55 -21.51 37.19
CA SER A 546 -6.67 -21.99 35.82
C SER A 546 -5.80 -23.23 35.61
N ALA A 547 -6.39 -24.29 35.06
CA ALA A 547 -5.69 -25.53 34.75
C ALA A 547 -4.66 -25.29 33.64
N LYS A 548 -3.37 -25.44 33.94
CA LYS A 548 -2.28 -25.34 32.96
C LYS A 548 -2.46 -26.41 31.87
N LYS A 549 -2.63 -25.98 30.62
CA LYS A 549 -2.61 -26.89 29.46
C LYS A 549 -1.17 -27.32 29.20
N MET A 550 -0.92 -28.63 29.16
CA MET A 550 0.35 -29.23 28.75
C MET A 550 0.24 -29.77 27.33
N THR A 551 1.33 -29.69 26.57
CA THR A 551 1.42 -30.23 25.20
C THR A 551 2.43 -31.36 25.18
N ILE A 552 2.05 -32.51 24.62
CA ILE A 552 2.93 -33.68 24.43
C ILE A 552 3.12 -33.96 22.94
N THR A 553 4.28 -34.52 22.60
CA THR A 553 4.54 -35.05 21.25
C THR A 553 4.39 -36.57 21.26
N CYS A 554 3.66 -37.09 20.28
CA CYS A 554 3.34 -38.48 20.12
C CYS A 554 3.86 -38.96 18.76
N ALA A 555 4.59 -40.06 18.71
CA ALA A 555 5.20 -40.61 17.50
C ALA A 555 4.64 -41.99 17.14
N LYS A 556 4.47 -42.25 15.84
CA LYS A 556 4.18 -43.56 15.24
C LYS A 556 5.05 -43.73 14.00
N GLY A 557 6.15 -44.48 14.11
CA GLY A 557 7.16 -44.55 13.04
C GLY A 557 7.76 -43.16 12.77
N LYS A 558 7.76 -42.71 11.51
CA LYS A 558 8.25 -41.37 11.09
C LYS A 558 7.21 -40.24 11.23
N THR A 559 5.99 -40.56 11.68
CA THR A 559 4.93 -39.55 11.85
C THR A 559 4.84 -39.04 13.29
N PHE A 560 4.76 -37.72 13.45
CA PHE A 560 4.69 -37.02 14.74
C PHE A 560 3.38 -36.24 14.86
N LYS A 561 2.80 -36.22 16.06
CA LYS A 561 1.57 -35.49 16.37
C LYS A 561 1.68 -34.81 17.74
N ARG A 562 1.41 -33.49 17.79
CA ARG A 562 1.32 -32.74 19.05
C ARG A 562 -0.11 -32.75 19.59
N VAL A 563 -0.27 -33.02 20.88
CA VAL A 563 -1.57 -33.08 21.58
C VAL A 563 -1.51 -32.20 22.82
N SER A 564 -2.44 -31.26 22.95
CA SER A 564 -2.52 -30.31 24.07
C SER A 564 -3.80 -30.51 24.88
N GLY A 565 -3.70 -30.47 26.21
CA GLY A 565 -4.85 -30.61 27.11
C GLY A 565 -4.44 -30.41 28.57
N SER A 566 -5.39 -30.44 29.49
CA SER A 566 -5.09 -30.43 30.93
C SER A 566 -4.40 -31.73 31.39
N ALA A 567 -4.56 -32.83 30.65
CA ALA A 567 -3.82 -34.08 30.80
C ALA A 567 -3.80 -34.87 29.47
N PRO A 568 -2.96 -34.46 28.49
CA PRO A 568 -3.02 -35.05 27.15
C PRO A 568 -2.51 -36.51 27.13
N LYS A 569 -3.17 -37.37 26.34
CA LYS A 569 -2.74 -38.75 26.07
C LYS A 569 -2.50 -38.95 24.58
N CYS A 570 -1.57 -39.83 24.21
CA CYS A 570 -1.31 -40.13 22.82
C CYS A 570 -2.45 -40.94 22.19
N PRO A 571 -2.84 -40.66 20.94
CA PRO A 571 -3.83 -41.45 20.21
C PRO A 571 -3.40 -42.90 20.07
N ILE A 572 -4.38 -43.80 19.90
CA ILE A 572 -4.14 -45.25 19.74
C ILE A 572 -3.12 -45.50 18.63
N GLY A 573 -2.04 -46.20 18.96
CA GLY A 573 -0.92 -46.50 18.06
C GLY A 573 0.22 -45.47 18.03
N TYR A 574 0.14 -44.37 18.79
CA TYR A 574 1.24 -43.42 18.96
C TYR A 574 1.83 -43.54 20.38
N LYS A 575 3.16 -43.48 20.49
CA LYS A 575 3.88 -43.47 21.77
C LYS A 575 4.34 -42.06 22.11
N ARG A 576 4.27 -41.68 23.38
CA ARG A 576 4.79 -40.38 23.85
C ARG A 576 6.30 -40.37 23.71
N THR A 577 6.84 -39.35 23.07
CA THR A 577 8.28 -39.09 23.04
C THR A 577 8.59 -38.02 24.09
N ALA A 578 9.71 -38.18 24.79
CA ALA A 578 10.16 -37.24 25.81
C ALA A 578 10.31 -35.82 25.25
#